data_AF-A0A1G2ZB72-F1
#
_entry.id   AF-A0A1G2ZB72-F1
#
_cell.length_a   1.000
_cell.length_b   1.000
_cell.length_c   1.000
_cell.angle_alpha   90.00
_cell.angle_beta   90.00
_cell.angle_gamma   90.00
#
_symmetry.space_group_name_H-M   'P 1'
#
loop_
_entity.id
_entity.type
_entity.pdbx_description
1 polymer ?
#
loop_
_entity_poly.entity_id
_entity_poly.type
_entity_poly.pdbx_seq_one_letter_code
_entity_poly.pdbx_strand_id
1 'polypeptide(L)'
;MNWLRNIWRAAVSRDEKTLLHLRRIQFQQLLRNYGRILDLMADAAEKQGGGFVLDSQYVVSLVSELVNLSKAVVFDFMAITGRFDASLLRHMEDIELEGRQILAEHESLQDPQCRSDPTQQPASLPKTVDPDDLARALGSHPVLYRGTGQVVCRGAAAGTVYNLRTDPDPAEFPTGGVWVDSDLRQVVELSRVIEKVTAILADAGAPPSYACRLARSHGIPTIVEMADVTSRLATGDLITVDAEENVVYRGPFPELVQYYKEHSASDGEDEVEYRLLRKVRRRVFPLSLLEVRDRFPDVSDIKTVHDLVYLAHELAGEHLANLAKDSSILVKNPSHADKTPFLLSLGAGANTSIQADRSLPVLSDFVTGYWEFGQENDLNLAKKAGRRIVVLPDKETAVMVMPLARGFDIVDAMMSGNQSNNYIYCRFDSGFWNLDQKFARRSAVINILTHLNFAAAETSRAVTGWEARLNESATGKKLRMLGRVCGFLDQRDRLGWQRGRTSTQIDDFIRNHIA
;
A
#
# COMPACT_ATOMS: atom_id res chain seq x y z
N MET A 1 27.74 -14.37 -45.37
CA MET A 1 28.10 -14.32 -43.93
C MET A 1 26.85 -14.14 -43.04
N ASN A 2 25.85 -15.02 -43.13
CA ASN A 2 24.64 -14.95 -42.28
C ASN A 2 24.77 -15.75 -40.97
N TRP A 3 25.66 -16.75 -40.93
CA TRP A 3 25.83 -17.63 -39.77
C TRP A 3 26.50 -16.93 -38.57
N LEU A 4 27.52 -16.09 -38.82
CA LEU A 4 28.19 -15.29 -37.78
C LEU A 4 27.23 -14.26 -37.16
N ARG A 5 26.37 -13.62 -37.97
CA ARG A 5 25.32 -12.72 -37.46
C ARG A 5 24.30 -13.45 -36.57
N ASN A 6 23.95 -14.69 -36.90
CA ASN A 6 23.01 -15.47 -36.12
C ASN A 6 23.62 -15.96 -34.79
N ILE A 7 24.89 -16.37 -34.79
CA ILE A 7 25.63 -16.73 -33.57
C ILE A 7 25.80 -15.51 -32.67
N TRP A 8 26.16 -14.36 -33.24
CA TRP A 8 26.33 -13.12 -32.49
C TRP A 8 25.01 -12.62 -31.90
N ARG A 9 23.91 -12.68 -32.66
CA ARG A 9 22.55 -12.39 -32.14
C ARG A 9 22.11 -13.36 -31.06
N ALA A 10 22.41 -14.66 -31.20
CA ALA A 10 22.08 -15.66 -30.19
C ALA A 10 22.88 -15.47 -28.90
N ALA A 11 24.16 -15.09 -28.99
CA ALA A 11 25.02 -14.77 -27.85
C ALA A 11 24.56 -13.48 -27.14
N VAL A 12 24.35 -12.40 -27.88
CA VAL A 12 23.82 -11.12 -27.33
C VAL A 12 22.45 -11.33 -26.68
N SER A 13 21.56 -12.09 -27.32
CA SER A 13 20.26 -12.44 -26.74
C SER A 13 20.41 -13.27 -25.45
N ARG A 14 21.38 -14.18 -25.35
CA ARG A 14 21.62 -14.98 -24.15
C ARG A 14 22.13 -14.14 -22.98
N ASP A 15 22.97 -13.16 -23.24
CA ASP A 15 23.50 -12.24 -22.23
C ASP A 15 22.42 -11.26 -21.74
N GLU A 16 21.61 -10.70 -22.65
CA GLU A 16 20.47 -9.84 -22.27
C GLU A 16 19.42 -10.61 -21.45
N LYS A 17 19.14 -11.87 -21.80
CA LYS A 17 18.23 -12.75 -21.04
C LYS A 17 18.72 -13.00 -19.62
N THR A 18 20.00 -13.30 -19.47
CA THR A 18 20.64 -13.56 -18.18
C THR A 18 20.63 -12.31 -17.32
N LEU A 19 20.94 -11.15 -17.90
CA LEU A 19 20.90 -9.86 -17.20
C LEU A 19 19.49 -9.51 -16.72
N LEU A 20 18.47 -9.70 -17.56
CA LEU A 20 17.08 -9.44 -17.18
C LEU A 20 16.60 -10.37 -16.06
N HIS A 21 17.00 -11.64 -16.10
CA HIS A 21 16.72 -12.61 -15.03
C HIS A 21 17.38 -12.22 -13.69
N LEU A 22 18.64 -11.79 -13.71
CA LEU A 22 19.33 -11.31 -12.50
C LEU A 22 18.69 -10.04 -11.94
N ARG A 23 18.35 -9.07 -12.80
CA ARG A 23 17.66 -7.84 -12.40
C ARG A 23 16.26 -8.10 -11.83
N ARG A 24 15.55 -9.10 -12.37
CA ARG A 24 14.31 -9.59 -11.77
C ARG A 24 14.56 -10.04 -10.33
N ILE A 25 15.50 -10.97 -10.10
CA ILE A 25 15.76 -11.52 -8.75
C ILE A 25 16.03 -10.38 -7.74
N GLN A 26 16.83 -9.40 -8.14
CA GLN A 26 17.10 -8.21 -7.31
C GLN A 26 15.85 -7.38 -7.06
N PHE A 27 14.99 -7.18 -8.08
CA PHE A 27 13.72 -6.48 -7.89
C PHE A 27 12.79 -7.21 -6.92
N GLN A 28 12.73 -8.54 -6.97
CA GLN A 28 11.95 -9.32 -6.00
C GLN A 28 12.48 -9.15 -4.57
N GLN A 29 13.81 -9.06 -4.40
CA GLN A 29 14.41 -8.77 -3.11
C GLN A 29 14.05 -7.36 -2.62
N LEU A 30 14.11 -6.37 -3.50
CA LEU A 30 13.68 -5.00 -3.22
C LEU A 30 12.24 -4.97 -2.70
N LEU A 31 11.32 -5.66 -3.38
CA LEU A 31 9.91 -5.72 -3.00
C LEU A 31 9.72 -6.37 -1.63
N ARG A 32 10.42 -7.46 -1.33
CA ARG A 32 10.36 -8.10 -0.01
C ARG A 32 10.85 -7.17 1.10
N ASN A 33 11.95 -6.47 0.86
CA ASN A 33 12.51 -5.51 1.81
C ASN A 33 11.54 -4.34 2.04
N TYR A 34 10.97 -3.78 0.97
CA TYR A 34 9.97 -2.71 1.06
C TYR A 34 8.71 -3.15 1.81
N GLY A 35 8.16 -4.33 1.51
CA GLY A 35 7.01 -4.88 2.23
C GLY A 35 7.29 -5.08 3.73
N ARG A 36 8.50 -5.54 4.09
CA ARG A 36 8.90 -5.68 5.50
C ARG A 36 8.97 -4.33 6.22
N ILE A 37 9.42 -3.27 5.56
CA ILE A 37 9.40 -1.90 6.12
C ILE A 37 7.96 -1.48 6.44
N LEU A 38 7.01 -1.72 5.52
CA LEU A 38 5.60 -1.38 5.74
C LEU A 38 5.00 -2.16 6.93
N ASP A 39 5.33 -3.45 7.07
CA ASP A 39 4.91 -4.26 8.21
C ASP A 39 5.43 -3.69 9.54
N LEU A 40 6.72 -3.32 9.59
CA LEU A 40 7.34 -2.72 10.78
C LEU A 40 6.70 -1.37 11.14
N MET A 41 6.41 -0.55 10.13
CA MET A 41 5.71 0.72 10.32
C MET A 41 4.29 0.50 10.87
N ALA A 42 3.57 -0.52 10.39
CA ALA A 42 2.24 -0.85 10.89
C ALA A 42 2.27 -1.32 12.36
N ASP A 43 3.18 -2.22 12.70
CA ASP A 43 3.39 -2.72 14.07
C ASP A 43 3.75 -1.60 15.04
N ALA A 44 4.63 -0.68 14.63
CA ALA A 44 5.03 0.46 15.43
C ALA A 44 3.92 1.52 15.59
N ALA A 45 3.04 1.67 14.61
CA ALA A 45 1.86 2.53 14.73
C ALA A 45 0.87 1.98 15.77
N GLU A 46 0.70 0.65 15.83
CA GLU A 46 -0.16 -0.02 16.80
C GLU A 46 0.37 0.10 18.24
N LYS A 47 1.68 -0.10 18.43
CA LYS A 47 2.33 -0.02 19.75
C LYS A 47 2.36 1.38 20.36
N GLN A 48 2.15 2.43 19.57
CA GLN A 48 1.96 3.79 20.08
C GLN A 48 0.52 4.12 20.48
N GLY A 49 -0.45 3.24 20.22
CA GLY A 49 -1.86 3.48 20.55
C GLY A 49 -2.20 3.40 22.05
N GLY A 50 -1.20 3.48 22.95
CA GLY A 50 -1.40 3.51 24.42
C GLY A 50 -1.65 2.16 25.10
N GLY A 51 -1.90 1.08 24.35
CA GLY A 51 -2.22 -0.24 24.92
C GLY A 51 -1.03 -1.14 25.28
N PHE A 52 0.21 -0.65 25.20
CA PHE A 52 1.42 -1.47 25.34
C PHE A 52 2.50 -0.77 26.18
N VAL A 53 3.12 -1.51 27.11
CA VAL A 53 4.40 -1.10 27.71
C VAL A 53 5.49 -1.31 26.65
N LEU A 54 6.18 -0.23 26.26
CA LEU A 54 7.18 -0.27 25.19
C LEU A 54 8.52 -0.76 25.72
N ASP A 55 8.97 -1.91 25.22
CA ASP A 55 10.33 -2.37 25.47
C ASP A 55 11.34 -1.46 24.74
N SER A 56 12.33 -0.99 25.47
CA SER A 56 13.43 -0.19 24.92
C SER A 56 14.22 -0.94 23.83
N GLN A 57 14.32 -2.27 23.94
CA GLN A 57 14.92 -3.13 22.91
C GLN A 57 14.07 -3.16 21.63
N TYR A 58 12.75 -2.99 21.75
CA TYR A 58 11.88 -2.93 20.58
C TYR A 58 12.17 -1.69 19.74
N VAL A 59 12.32 -0.51 20.34
CA VAL A 59 12.64 0.73 19.60
C VAL A 59 14.00 0.61 18.91
N VAL A 60 15.00 0.07 19.61
CA VAL A 60 16.33 -0.18 19.05
C VAL A 60 16.28 -1.15 17.86
N SER A 61 15.55 -2.27 18.01
CA SER A 61 15.36 -3.25 16.95
C SER A 61 14.63 -2.65 15.75
N LEU A 62 13.56 -1.89 16.00
CA LEU A 62 12.75 -1.24 14.97
C LEU A 62 13.61 -0.28 14.12
N VAL A 63 14.34 0.63 14.77
CA VAL A 63 15.20 1.60 14.08
C VAL A 63 16.29 0.89 13.29
N SER A 64 16.95 -0.09 13.89
CA SER A 64 18.01 -0.85 13.24
C SER A 64 17.50 -1.61 12.02
N GLU A 65 16.33 -2.27 12.13
CA GLU A 65 15.73 -3.03 11.03
C GLU A 65 15.27 -2.10 9.90
N LEU A 66 14.63 -0.97 10.22
CA LEU A 66 14.23 0.05 9.24
C LEU A 66 15.43 0.60 8.46
N VAL A 67 16.52 0.96 9.14
CA VAL A 67 17.74 1.46 8.49
C VAL A 67 18.35 0.39 7.57
N ASN A 68 18.48 -0.84 8.05
CA ASN A 68 19.08 -1.94 7.28
C ASN A 68 18.25 -2.29 6.03
N LEU A 69 16.93 -2.38 6.17
CA LEU A 69 16.04 -2.65 5.04
C LEU A 69 16.03 -1.51 4.04
N SER A 70 16.06 -0.25 4.50
CA SER A 70 16.09 0.92 3.62
C SER A 70 17.36 0.94 2.78
N LYS A 71 18.52 0.65 3.39
CA LYS A 71 19.79 0.46 2.68
C LYS A 71 19.68 -0.64 1.63
N ALA A 72 19.12 -1.80 2.00
CA ALA A 72 18.96 -2.91 1.07
C ALA A 72 18.10 -2.53 -0.14
N VAL A 73 16.98 -1.82 0.07
CA VAL A 73 16.13 -1.29 -1.02
C VAL A 73 16.93 -0.37 -1.96
N VAL A 74 17.72 0.55 -1.40
CA VAL A 74 18.55 1.48 -2.19
C VAL A 74 19.63 0.73 -2.99
N PHE A 75 20.31 -0.23 -2.38
CA PHE A 75 21.33 -1.04 -3.06
C PHE A 75 20.73 -1.91 -4.17
N ASP A 76 19.60 -2.55 -3.90
CA ASP A 76 18.88 -3.34 -4.90
C ASP A 76 18.45 -2.43 -6.07
N PHE A 77 17.93 -1.24 -5.80
CA PHE A 77 17.59 -0.24 -6.83
C PHE A 77 18.80 0.10 -7.71
N MET A 78 19.97 0.38 -7.12
CA MET A 78 21.18 0.69 -7.88
C MET A 78 21.65 -0.50 -8.71
N ALA A 79 21.55 -1.72 -8.18
CA ALA A 79 21.93 -2.93 -8.90
C ALA A 79 20.99 -3.22 -10.09
N ILE A 80 19.68 -3.03 -9.91
CA ILE A 80 18.67 -3.20 -10.95
C ILE A 80 18.86 -2.16 -12.06
N THR A 81 19.03 -0.90 -11.68
CA THR A 81 19.11 0.21 -12.64
C THR A 81 20.48 0.36 -13.28
N GLY A 82 21.53 -0.10 -12.61
CA GLY A 82 22.91 0.23 -12.95
C GLY A 82 23.23 1.72 -12.78
N ARG A 83 22.35 2.48 -12.10
CA ARG A 83 22.50 3.92 -11.88
C ARG A 83 23.03 4.15 -10.47
N PHE A 84 24.11 4.90 -10.38
CA PHE A 84 24.60 5.45 -9.12
C PHE A 84 24.04 6.86 -8.94
N ASP A 85 23.18 7.04 -7.95
CA ASP A 85 22.61 8.34 -7.60
C ASP A 85 23.19 8.81 -6.26
N ALA A 86 24.11 9.77 -6.33
CA ALA A 86 24.76 10.32 -5.14
C ALA A 86 23.80 11.08 -4.22
N SER A 87 22.71 11.64 -4.75
CA SER A 87 21.70 12.30 -3.92
C SER A 87 20.88 11.28 -3.14
N LEU A 88 20.59 10.12 -3.74
CA LEU A 88 19.86 9.05 -3.08
C LEU A 88 20.70 8.38 -1.97
N LEU A 89 22.01 8.24 -2.20
CA LEU A 89 22.97 7.82 -1.17
C LEU A 89 23.05 8.82 -0.01
N ARG A 90 23.06 10.13 -0.28
CA ARG A 90 23.04 11.15 0.79
C ARG A 90 21.81 11.04 1.67
N HIS A 91 20.61 10.90 1.10
CA HIS A 91 19.40 10.70 1.89
C HIS A 91 19.47 9.43 2.75
N MET A 92 20.06 8.35 2.21
CA MET A 92 20.29 7.12 2.97
C MET A 92 21.28 7.32 4.13
N GLU A 93 22.36 8.07 3.91
CA GLU A 93 23.35 8.43 4.94
C GLU A 93 22.73 9.30 6.03
N ASP A 94 21.90 10.28 5.66
CA ASP A 94 21.18 11.15 6.59
C ASP A 94 20.23 10.33 7.48
N ILE A 95 19.46 9.40 6.88
CA ILE A 95 18.59 8.48 7.61
C ILE A 95 19.38 7.59 8.57
N GLU A 96 20.54 7.11 8.14
CA GLU A 96 21.41 6.29 8.99
C GLU A 96 22.00 7.09 10.16
N LEU A 97 22.40 8.34 9.92
CA LEU A 97 22.92 9.22 10.96
C LEU A 97 21.84 9.52 12.00
N GLU A 98 20.62 9.84 11.54
CA GLU A 98 19.47 10.07 12.40
C GLU A 98 19.09 8.81 13.19
N GLY A 99 19.07 7.64 12.54
CA GLY A 99 18.86 6.36 13.23
C GLY A 99 19.89 6.13 14.33
N ARG A 100 21.17 6.40 14.05
CA ARG A 100 22.25 6.33 15.05
C ARG A 100 22.08 7.34 16.17
N GLN A 101 21.60 8.55 15.90
CA GLN A 101 21.32 9.54 16.96
C GLN A 101 20.21 9.06 17.88
N ILE A 102 19.13 8.48 17.35
CA ILE A 102 18.04 7.92 18.15
C ILE A 102 18.54 6.76 19.02
N LEU A 103 19.42 5.91 18.49
CA LEU A 103 20.05 4.82 19.23
C LEU A 103 21.03 5.33 20.32
N ALA A 104 21.85 6.34 20.00
CA ALA A 104 22.80 6.92 20.95
C ALA A 104 22.09 7.68 22.09
N GLU A 105 20.97 8.35 21.79
CA GLU A 105 20.11 8.95 22.81
C GLU A 105 19.60 7.88 23.78
N HIS A 106 19.14 6.73 23.27
CA HIS A 106 18.73 5.59 24.09
C HIS A 106 19.87 5.09 25.00
N GLU A 107 21.07 4.89 24.46
CA GLU A 107 22.24 4.45 25.22
C GLU A 107 22.65 5.45 26.31
N SER A 108 22.65 6.75 26.01
CA SER A 108 23.00 7.81 26.96
C SER A 108 22.02 7.92 28.14
N LEU A 109 20.75 7.53 27.92
CA LEU A 109 19.71 7.55 28.94
C LEU A 109 19.76 6.32 29.86
N GLN A 110 20.52 5.29 29.49
CA GLN A 110 20.83 4.13 30.34
C GLN A 110 22.09 4.32 31.21
N ASP A 111 22.89 5.37 30.97
CA ASP A 111 24.08 5.68 31.77
C ASP A 111 23.68 6.19 33.18
N PRO A 112 24.04 5.48 34.27
CA PRO A 112 23.72 5.90 35.64
C PRO A 112 24.26 7.29 36.01
N GLN A 113 25.31 7.77 35.31
CA GLN A 113 25.95 9.07 35.58
C GLN A 113 25.20 10.26 34.96
N CYS A 114 24.31 10.03 33.99
CA CYS A 114 23.53 11.09 33.33
C CYS A 114 22.13 11.32 33.91
N ARG A 115 21.77 10.66 35.02
CA ARG A 115 20.55 11.00 35.79
C ARG A 115 20.77 12.36 36.47
N SER A 116 20.22 13.41 35.88
CA SER A 116 20.17 14.74 36.49
C SER A 116 19.50 14.73 37.87
N ASP A 117 19.99 15.61 38.75
CA ASP A 117 19.59 15.85 40.14
C ASP A 117 18.07 15.72 40.43
N PRO A 118 17.66 15.11 41.57
CA PRO A 118 16.25 14.97 41.95
C PRO A 118 15.53 16.28 42.33
N THR A 119 16.16 17.45 42.18
CA THR A 119 15.66 18.75 42.68
C THR A 119 14.91 19.58 41.64
N GLN A 120 14.71 19.08 40.42
CA GLN A 120 13.71 19.67 39.52
C GLN A 120 12.32 19.13 39.87
N GLN A 121 11.67 19.85 40.78
CA GLN A 121 10.26 19.72 41.10
C GLN A 121 9.45 19.67 39.78
N PRO A 122 8.66 18.62 39.50
CA PRO A 122 7.90 18.56 38.27
C PRO A 122 6.96 19.77 38.21
N ALA A 123 6.93 20.42 37.06
CA ALA A 123 5.90 21.41 36.73
C ALA A 123 4.54 20.79 37.10
N SER A 124 3.73 21.55 37.84
CA SER A 124 2.44 21.14 38.41
C SER A 124 1.75 20.06 37.57
N LEU A 125 1.54 18.88 38.16
CA LEU A 125 0.75 17.80 37.57
C LEU A 125 -0.55 18.39 36.97
N PRO A 126 -0.91 18.06 35.72
CA PRO A 126 -2.21 18.42 35.18
C PRO A 126 -3.29 17.94 36.15
N LYS A 127 -4.36 18.72 36.32
CA LYS A 127 -5.47 18.37 37.21
C LYS A 127 -6.12 17.08 36.69
N THR A 128 -5.75 15.94 37.28
CA THR A 128 -6.33 14.63 36.95
C THR A 128 -7.83 14.66 37.19
N VAL A 129 -8.62 14.23 36.21
CA VAL A 129 -10.06 13.96 36.41
C VAL A 129 -10.23 12.99 37.59
N ASP A 130 -11.00 13.38 38.61
CA ASP A 130 -11.26 12.53 39.77
C ASP A 130 -12.00 11.25 39.33
N PRO A 131 -11.54 10.04 39.69
CA PRO A 131 -12.22 8.79 39.37
C PRO A 131 -13.70 8.76 39.77
N ASP A 132 -14.08 9.42 40.87
CA ASP A 132 -15.47 9.50 41.32
C ASP A 132 -16.30 10.44 40.43
N ASP A 133 -15.69 11.47 39.85
CA ASP A 133 -16.33 12.35 38.86
C ASP A 133 -16.54 11.60 37.53
N LEU A 134 -15.52 10.85 37.08
CA LEU A 134 -15.63 10.04 35.86
C LEU A 134 -16.68 8.92 36.00
N ALA A 135 -16.70 8.22 37.14
CA ALA A 135 -17.70 7.19 37.42
C ALA A 135 -19.13 7.75 37.42
N ARG A 136 -19.33 8.96 37.97
CA ARG A 136 -20.61 9.66 37.90
C ARG A 136 -20.97 10.07 36.47
N ALA A 137 -20.01 10.54 35.69
CA ALA A 137 -20.23 10.95 34.30
C ALA A 137 -20.49 9.75 33.36
N LEU A 138 -19.88 8.58 33.61
CA LEU A 138 -20.15 7.36 32.85
C LEU A 138 -21.62 6.92 32.96
N GLY A 139 -22.28 7.21 34.09
CA GLY A 139 -23.69 6.93 34.30
C GLY A 139 -24.66 7.91 33.62
N SER A 140 -24.21 9.09 33.18
CA SER A 140 -25.07 10.14 32.63
C SER A 140 -25.12 10.18 31.10
N HIS A 141 -24.20 9.51 30.41
CA HIS A 141 -24.11 9.53 28.95
C HIS A 141 -24.78 8.28 28.33
N PRO A 142 -25.83 8.43 27.49
CA PRO A 142 -26.47 7.30 26.84
C PRO A 142 -25.52 6.57 25.90
N VAL A 143 -25.47 5.24 26.01
CA VAL A 143 -24.65 4.37 25.14
C VAL A 143 -25.41 4.07 23.84
N LEU A 144 -24.78 4.37 22.70
CA LEU A 144 -25.29 4.07 21.36
C LEU A 144 -24.82 2.69 20.88
N TYR A 145 -23.56 2.35 21.13
CA TYR A 145 -22.94 1.07 20.80
C TYR A 145 -22.05 0.59 21.94
N ARG A 146 -21.99 -0.73 22.14
CA ARG A 146 -21.08 -1.37 23.11
C ARG A 146 -20.60 -2.70 22.54
N GLY A 147 -19.28 -2.90 22.48
CA GLY A 147 -18.66 -4.14 22.01
C GLY A 147 -19.06 -4.54 20.59
N THR A 148 -19.46 -3.57 19.76
CA THR A 148 -19.96 -3.81 18.40
C THR A 148 -18.90 -3.41 17.38
N GLY A 149 -18.69 -4.25 16.37
CA GLY A 149 -17.66 -4.02 15.36
C GLY A 149 -16.24 -4.33 15.85
N GLN A 150 -15.29 -4.15 14.95
CA GLN A 150 -13.87 -4.38 15.14
C GLN A 150 -13.13 -3.06 15.32
N VAL A 151 -12.40 -2.93 16.43
CA VAL A 151 -11.50 -1.79 16.66
C VAL A 151 -10.29 -1.89 15.74
N VAL A 152 -10.04 -0.85 14.95
CA VAL A 152 -8.90 -0.72 14.02
C VAL A 152 -7.78 0.10 14.64
N CYS A 153 -8.13 1.16 15.37
CA CYS A 153 -7.22 2.04 16.07
C CYS A 153 -7.87 2.47 17.39
N ARG A 154 -7.13 2.31 18.48
CA ARG A 154 -7.53 2.65 19.86
C ARG A 154 -7.51 4.16 20.12
N GLY A 155 -8.05 4.57 21.27
CA GLY A 155 -8.17 5.97 21.70
C GLY A 155 -9.61 6.46 21.82
N ALA A 156 -9.77 7.69 22.32
CA ALA A 156 -11.08 8.32 22.53
C ALA A 156 -11.15 9.74 21.96
N ALA A 157 -12.26 10.06 21.28
CA ALA A 157 -12.50 11.38 20.72
C ALA A 157 -13.99 11.72 20.66
N ALA A 158 -14.30 13.01 20.80
CA ALA A 158 -15.66 13.54 20.63
C ALA A 158 -15.71 14.44 19.40
N GLY A 159 -16.84 14.41 18.70
CA GLY A 159 -17.03 15.21 17.49
C GLY A 159 -18.43 15.10 16.90
N THR A 160 -18.71 15.98 15.94
CA THR A 160 -19.97 15.95 15.18
C THR A 160 -19.87 14.92 14.06
N VAL A 161 -20.84 14.02 13.98
CA VAL A 161 -20.98 13.04 12.91
C VAL A 161 -21.09 13.75 11.57
N TYR A 162 -20.34 13.25 10.59
CA TYR A 162 -20.50 13.56 9.18
C TYR A 162 -20.69 12.22 8.46
N ASN A 163 -21.94 11.93 8.09
CA ASN A 163 -22.34 10.66 7.52
C ASN A 163 -22.31 10.74 5.99
N LEU A 164 -21.34 10.07 5.38
CA LEU A 164 -21.15 10.11 3.93
C LEU A 164 -22.26 9.43 3.12
N ARG A 165 -23.13 8.68 3.78
CA ARG A 165 -24.33 8.14 3.12
C ARG A 165 -25.36 9.24 2.85
N THR A 166 -25.46 10.25 3.72
CA THR A 166 -26.38 11.39 3.55
C THR A 166 -25.70 12.60 2.93
N ASP A 167 -24.42 12.82 3.22
CA ASP A 167 -23.63 13.97 2.79
C ASP A 167 -22.37 13.49 2.05
N PRO A 168 -22.49 13.18 0.74
CA PRO A 168 -21.49 12.38 0.02
C PRO A 168 -20.27 13.17 -0.46
N ASP A 169 -20.07 14.43 -0.05
CA ASP A 169 -18.92 15.25 -0.46
C ASP A 169 -17.89 15.42 0.67
N PRO A 170 -16.80 14.61 0.68
CA PRO A 170 -15.71 14.76 1.64
C PRO A 170 -15.03 16.13 1.64
N ALA A 171 -15.16 16.94 0.58
CA ALA A 171 -14.56 18.28 0.54
C ALA A 171 -15.17 19.22 1.59
N GLU A 172 -16.44 19.02 1.93
CA GLU A 172 -17.18 19.81 2.92
C GLU A 172 -16.98 19.33 4.37
N PHE A 173 -16.14 18.29 4.57
CA PHE A 173 -15.92 17.69 5.88
C PHE A 173 -15.43 18.73 6.90
N PRO A 174 -16.11 18.86 8.07
CA PRO A 174 -15.78 19.86 9.08
C PRO A 174 -14.55 19.45 9.91
N THR A 175 -13.74 20.42 10.32
CA THR A 175 -12.65 20.19 11.28
C THR A 175 -13.23 19.74 12.61
N GLY A 176 -12.73 18.63 13.15
CA GLY A 176 -13.24 18.06 14.39
C GLY A 176 -14.32 16.98 14.20
N GLY A 177 -14.68 16.65 12.95
CA GLY A 177 -15.79 15.75 12.64
C GLY A 177 -15.49 14.26 12.85
N VAL A 178 -16.54 13.49 13.13
CA VAL A 178 -16.51 12.02 13.14
C VAL A 178 -16.96 11.50 11.78
N TRP A 179 -16.07 10.82 11.07
CA TRP A 179 -16.36 10.22 9.76
C TRP A 179 -17.25 8.99 9.94
N VAL A 180 -18.42 8.96 9.30
CA VAL A 180 -19.31 7.80 9.32
C VAL A 180 -19.58 7.34 7.88
N ASP A 181 -19.30 6.07 7.59
CA ASP A 181 -19.38 5.53 6.23
C ASP A 181 -19.90 4.09 6.18
N SER A 182 -20.43 3.70 5.02
CA SER A 182 -20.99 2.37 4.77
C SER A 182 -19.90 1.31 4.56
N ASP A 183 -18.81 1.65 3.87
CA ASP A 183 -17.74 0.69 3.61
C ASP A 183 -16.37 1.35 3.51
N LEU A 184 -15.62 1.28 4.61
CA LEU A 184 -14.30 1.88 4.70
C LEU A 184 -13.27 1.18 3.79
N ARG A 185 -13.55 -0.01 3.26
CA ARG A 185 -12.63 -0.70 2.33
C ARG A 185 -12.40 0.10 1.05
N GLN A 186 -13.39 0.86 0.60
CA GLN A 186 -13.39 1.50 -0.72
C GLN A 186 -13.00 2.99 -0.67
N VAL A 187 -12.73 3.52 0.51
CA VAL A 187 -12.55 4.96 0.74
C VAL A 187 -11.12 5.40 0.43
N VAL A 188 -10.96 6.32 -0.53
CA VAL A 188 -9.66 6.92 -0.90
C VAL A 188 -9.60 8.39 -0.50
N GLU A 189 -10.74 9.06 -0.49
CA GLU A 189 -10.93 10.49 -0.24
C GLU A 189 -10.61 10.88 1.20
N LEU A 190 -10.61 9.93 2.13
CA LEU A 190 -10.21 10.14 3.52
C LEU A 190 -8.82 10.80 3.61
N SER A 191 -7.89 10.45 2.72
CA SER A 191 -6.56 11.07 2.63
C SER A 191 -6.57 12.59 2.44
N ARG A 192 -7.65 13.15 1.89
CA ARG A 192 -7.76 14.59 1.61
C ARG A 192 -8.17 15.41 2.82
N VAL A 193 -8.79 14.77 3.81
CA VAL A 193 -9.33 15.45 4.99
C VAL A 193 -8.94 14.78 6.30
N ILE A 194 -8.02 13.81 6.27
CA ILE A 194 -7.60 13.02 7.43
C ILE A 194 -7.21 13.88 8.64
N GLU A 195 -6.59 15.05 8.42
CA GLU A 195 -6.20 15.98 9.48
C GLU A 195 -7.40 16.66 10.19
N LYS A 196 -8.57 16.65 9.56
CA LYS A 196 -9.82 17.20 10.12
C LYS A 196 -10.61 16.16 10.92
N VAL A 197 -10.33 14.88 10.74
CA VAL A 197 -11.11 13.76 11.29
C VAL A 197 -10.67 13.46 12.73
N THR A 198 -11.64 13.31 13.64
CA THR A 198 -11.37 13.00 15.06
C THR A 198 -11.65 11.55 15.44
N ALA A 199 -12.60 10.91 14.75
CA ALA A 199 -12.88 9.48 14.87
C ALA A 199 -13.50 8.96 13.57
N ILE A 200 -13.48 7.64 13.37
CA ILE A 200 -14.06 6.97 12.21
C ILE A 200 -14.93 5.80 12.66
N LEU A 201 -16.17 5.73 12.17
CA LEU A 201 -17.08 4.60 12.35
C LEU A 201 -17.56 4.11 10.99
N ALA A 202 -17.61 2.78 10.78
CA ALA A 202 -18.10 2.24 9.51
C ALA A 202 -18.93 0.96 9.64
N ASP A 203 -19.93 0.79 8.76
CA ASP A 203 -20.76 -0.43 8.73
C ASP A 203 -19.94 -1.65 8.32
N ALA A 204 -19.08 -1.49 7.32
CA ALA A 204 -18.12 -2.49 6.86
C ALA A 204 -16.70 -1.90 6.77
N GLY A 205 -15.69 -2.73 6.96
CA GLY A 205 -14.29 -2.31 6.87
C GLY A 205 -13.32 -3.44 7.13
N ALA A 206 -12.23 -3.50 6.38
CA ALA A 206 -11.16 -4.47 6.61
C ALA A 206 -9.99 -3.77 7.32
N PRO A 207 -9.51 -4.23 8.49
CA PRO A 207 -8.34 -3.65 9.16
C PRO A 207 -7.10 -3.52 8.28
N PRO A 208 -6.82 -4.43 7.32
CA PRO A 208 -5.72 -4.27 6.38
C PRO A 208 -5.97 -3.24 5.27
N SER A 209 -7.16 -2.68 5.08
CA SER A 209 -7.46 -1.75 3.97
C SER A 209 -6.71 -0.43 4.06
N TYR A 210 -6.58 0.29 2.94
CA TYR A 210 -5.87 1.57 2.89
C TYR A 210 -6.39 2.59 3.91
N ALA A 211 -7.70 2.84 3.95
CA ALA A 211 -8.30 3.81 4.86
C ALA A 211 -8.11 3.43 6.34
N CYS A 212 -8.23 2.13 6.69
CA CYS A 212 -7.93 1.64 8.03
C CYS A 212 -6.46 1.84 8.42
N ARG A 213 -5.52 1.55 7.51
CA ARG A 213 -4.08 1.79 7.75
C ARG A 213 -3.78 3.28 7.89
N LEU A 214 -4.42 4.12 7.07
CA LEU A 214 -4.27 5.58 7.13
C LEU A 214 -4.80 6.13 8.46
N ALA A 215 -5.99 5.70 8.88
CA ALA A 215 -6.54 6.06 10.19
C ALA A 215 -5.59 5.69 11.33
N ARG A 216 -5.04 4.47 11.30
CA ARG A 216 -4.06 3.99 12.28
C ARG A 216 -2.75 4.78 12.24
N SER A 217 -2.23 5.11 11.06
CA SER A 217 -0.99 5.88 10.94
C SER A 217 -1.12 7.31 11.46
N HIS A 218 -2.35 7.85 11.50
CA HIS A 218 -2.68 9.14 12.11
C HIS A 218 -3.16 9.05 13.56
N GLY A 219 -3.31 7.85 14.13
CA GLY A 219 -3.76 7.67 15.51
C GLY A 219 -5.22 8.05 15.75
N ILE A 220 -6.08 7.91 14.73
CA ILE A 220 -7.49 8.30 14.81
C ILE A 220 -8.32 7.12 15.34
N PRO A 221 -9.05 7.25 16.46
CA PRO A 221 -9.96 6.22 16.97
C PRO A 221 -10.90 5.71 15.88
N THR A 222 -10.85 4.40 15.62
CA THR A 222 -11.55 3.81 14.46
C THR A 222 -12.19 2.48 14.81
N ILE A 223 -13.49 2.35 14.53
CA ILE A 223 -14.27 1.11 14.68
C ILE A 223 -14.98 0.80 13.36
N VAL A 224 -14.81 -0.41 12.84
CA VAL A 224 -15.42 -0.86 11.58
C VAL A 224 -16.27 -2.11 11.81
N GLU A 225 -16.93 -2.64 10.78
CA GLU A 225 -17.81 -3.82 10.89
C GLU A 225 -18.95 -3.60 11.91
N MET A 226 -19.44 -2.36 12.03
CA MET A 226 -20.53 -1.99 12.95
C MET A 226 -21.93 -2.31 12.43
N ALA A 227 -22.03 -2.76 11.18
CA ALA A 227 -23.23 -3.16 10.45
C ALA A 227 -24.30 -2.08 10.17
N ASP A 228 -24.62 -1.18 11.11
CA ASP A 228 -25.77 -0.27 10.98
C ASP A 228 -25.52 1.19 11.41
N VAL A 229 -24.26 1.59 11.64
CA VAL A 229 -23.88 2.95 12.06
C VAL A 229 -24.35 4.04 11.11
N THR A 230 -24.27 3.84 9.78
CA THR A 230 -24.74 4.84 8.82
C THR A 230 -26.25 5.02 8.84
N SER A 231 -26.98 4.03 9.35
CA SER A 231 -28.44 4.08 9.47
C SER A 231 -28.92 4.69 10.77
N ARG A 232 -28.11 4.63 11.83
CA ARG A 232 -28.45 5.11 13.16
C ARG A 232 -27.99 6.53 13.46
N LEU A 233 -26.86 6.95 12.90
CA LEU A 233 -26.28 8.26 13.16
C LEU A 233 -26.53 9.19 11.98
N ALA A 234 -27.03 10.39 12.25
CA ALA A 234 -27.23 11.43 11.25
C ALA A 234 -26.08 12.44 11.26
N THR A 235 -25.80 13.06 10.12
CA THR A 235 -24.89 14.21 10.08
C THR A 235 -25.37 15.31 11.03
N GLY A 236 -24.44 15.82 11.83
CA GLY A 236 -24.71 16.80 12.90
C GLY A 236 -24.93 16.18 14.27
N ASP A 237 -25.13 14.87 14.39
CA ASP A 237 -25.19 14.21 15.70
C ASP A 237 -23.86 14.40 16.45
N LEU A 238 -23.95 14.80 17.72
CA LEU A 238 -22.76 14.94 18.57
C LEU A 238 -22.56 13.64 19.34
N ILE A 239 -21.38 13.03 19.21
CA ILE A 239 -21.06 11.75 19.83
C ILE A 239 -19.66 11.75 20.43
N THR A 240 -19.39 10.75 21.26
CA THR A 240 -18.05 10.40 21.71
C THR A 240 -17.76 8.95 21.37
N VAL A 241 -16.66 8.73 20.65
CA VAL A 241 -16.15 7.40 20.31
C VAL A 241 -15.06 7.07 21.29
N ASP A 242 -15.28 6.00 22.06
CA ASP A 242 -14.30 5.38 22.93
C ASP A 242 -13.90 4.03 22.29
N ALA A 243 -12.87 4.07 21.46
CA ALA A 243 -12.34 2.87 20.81
C ALA A 243 -11.45 2.05 21.77
N GLU A 244 -11.14 2.55 22.96
CA GLU A 244 -10.38 1.83 23.98
C GLU A 244 -11.23 0.70 24.57
N GLU A 245 -12.43 1.05 25.01
CA GLU A 245 -13.43 0.11 25.56
C GLU A 245 -14.47 -0.36 24.53
N ASN A 246 -14.33 0.09 23.27
CA ASN A 246 -15.25 -0.20 22.17
C ASN A 246 -16.71 0.21 22.52
N VAL A 247 -16.89 1.47 22.88
CA VAL A 247 -18.17 2.08 23.24
C VAL A 247 -18.36 3.39 22.47
N VAL A 248 -19.58 3.63 22.00
CA VAL A 248 -19.95 4.93 21.42
C VAL A 248 -21.05 5.54 22.26
N TYR A 249 -20.82 6.76 22.75
CA TYR A 249 -21.75 7.51 23.59
C TYR A 249 -22.44 8.61 22.79
N ARG A 250 -23.69 8.92 23.18
CA ARG A 250 -24.40 10.10 22.71
C ARG A 250 -23.93 11.33 23.47
N GLY A 251 -23.68 12.41 22.73
CA GLY A 251 -23.22 13.68 23.26
C GLY A 251 -21.70 13.76 23.40
N PRO A 252 -21.18 14.96 23.70
CA PRO A 252 -19.77 15.15 24.00
C PRO A 252 -19.51 14.65 25.43
N PHE A 253 -18.51 13.80 25.59
CA PHE A 253 -18.07 13.30 26.88
C PHE A 253 -16.61 13.75 27.13
N PRO A 254 -16.40 15.07 27.36
CA PRO A 254 -15.08 15.66 27.46
C PRO A 254 -14.28 15.13 28.64
N GLU A 255 -14.92 14.74 29.75
CA GLU A 255 -14.24 14.16 30.92
C GLU A 255 -13.58 12.83 30.56
N LEU A 256 -14.23 11.97 29.75
CA LEU A 256 -13.66 10.70 29.29
C LEU A 256 -12.50 10.93 28.31
N VAL A 257 -12.69 11.84 27.35
CA VAL A 257 -11.63 12.18 26.38
C VAL A 257 -10.43 12.80 27.10
N GLN A 258 -10.68 13.66 28.10
CA GLN A 258 -9.64 14.27 28.91
C GLN A 258 -8.96 13.24 29.82
N TYR A 259 -9.72 12.33 30.43
CA TYR A 259 -9.19 11.22 31.22
C TYR A 259 -8.23 10.38 30.38
N TYR A 260 -8.64 9.94 29.18
CA TYR A 260 -7.75 9.19 28.30
C TYR A 260 -6.56 10.03 27.82
N LYS A 261 -6.71 11.33 27.56
CA LYS A 261 -5.55 12.19 27.24
C LYS A 261 -4.57 12.28 28.41
N GLU A 262 -5.06 12.45 29.62
CA GLU A 262 -4.25 12.58 30.84
C GLU A 262 -3.61 11.26 31.25
N HIS A 263 -4.28 10.12 31.07
CA HIS A 263 -3.77 8.80 31.41
C HIS A 263 -2.93 8.18 30.28
N SER A 264 -3.23 8.48 29.01
CA SER A 264 -2.29 8.20 27.90
C SER A 264 -1.02 9.04 28.04
N ALA A 265 -1.14 10.25 28.61
CA ALA A 265 0.00 11.09 28.95
C ALA A 265 0.74 10.64 30.21
N SER A 266 0.04 10.24 31.27
CA SER A 266 0.67 9.92 32.55
C SER A 266 1.28 8.52 32.61
N ASP A 267 0.81 7.56 31.82
CA ASP A 267 1.30 6.17 31.87
C ASP A 267 2.35 5.84 30.78
N GLY A 268 2.79 6.81 29.98
CA GLY A 268 3.83 6.56 28.97
C GLY A 268 4.41 7.75 28.21
N GLU A 269 3.87 8.98 28.28
CA GLU A 269 4.42 10.10 27.47
C GLU A 269 5.79 10.63 27.98
N ASP A 270 6.11 10.40 29.26
CA ASP A 270 7.42 10.70 29.84
C ASP A 270 8.42 9.53 29.72
N GLU A 271 7.98 8.34 29.31
CA GLU A 271 8.88 7.21 29.08
C GLU A 271 9.76 7.49 27.85
N VAL A 272 11.07 7.28 28.03
CA VAL A 272 12.10 7.57 27.01
C VAL A 272 11.75 6.89 25.68
N GLU A 273 11.28 5.67 25.78
CA GLU A 273 10.91 4.75 24.70
C GLU A 273 9.78 5.32 23.84
N TYR A 274 8.75 5.88 24.48
CA TYR A 274 7.62 6.49 23.77
C TYR A 274 8.05 7.76 23.03
N ARG A 275 8.91 8.59 23.64
CA ARG A 275 9.48 9.78 22.99
C ARG A 275 10.35 9.42 21.80
N LEU A 276 11.19 8.40 21.93
CA LEU A 276 12.03 7.89 20.84
C LEU A 276 11.17 7.34 19.69
N LEU A 277 10.17 6.51 20.00
CA LEU A 277 9.27 5.96 18.98
C LEU A 277 8.47 7.06 18.24
N ARG A 278 8.08 8.13 18.94
CA ARG A 278 7.43 9.30 18.32
C ARG A 278 8.36 10.04 17.36
N LYS A 279 9.64 10.21 17.72
CA LYS A 279 10.67 10.78 16.83
C LYS A 279 10.82 9.91 15.57
N VAL A 280 10.93 8.59 15.74
CA VAL A 280 11.01 7.62 14.63
C VAL A 280 9.80 7.77 13.71
N ARG A 281 8.57 7.75 14.25
CA ARG A 281 7.34 7.87 13.44
C ARG A 281 7.29 9.12 12.59
N ARG A 282 7.57 10.29 13.17
CA ARG A 282 7.53 11.57 12.45
C ARG A 282 8.49 11.60 11.26
N ARG A 283 9.60 10.87 11.35
CA ARG A 283 10.68 10.91 10.36
C ARG A 283 10.61 9.77 9.35
N VAL A 284 10.12 8.61 9.78
CA VAL A 284 10.07 7.40 8.97
C VAL A 284 8.75 7.30 8.21
N PHE A 285 7.59 7.59 8.85
CA PHE A 285 6.32 7.05 8.37
C PHE A 285 5.58 7.86 7.31
N PRO A 286 5.58 9.21 7.35
CA PRO A 286 4.82 10.00 6.38
C PRO A 286 5.28 9.70 4.96
N LEU A 287 4.33 9.53 4.03
CA LEU A 287 4.61 9.43 2.60
C LEU A 287 4.30 10.77 1.93
N SER A 288 5.22 11.72 2.08
CA SER A 288 5.03 13.10 1.63
C SER A 288 5.10 13.24 0.10
N LEU A 289 5.72 12.29 -0.59
CA LEU A 289 5.78 12.30 -2.07
C LEU A 289 4.39 12.25 -2.74
N LEU A 290 3.35 11.77 -2.04
CA LEU A 290 1.98 11.80 -2.56
C LEU A 290 1.40 13.23 -2.67
N GLU A 291 1.99 14.19 -1.98
CA GLU A 291 1.60 15.60 -2.03
C GLU A 291 2.12 16.31 -3.30
N VAL A 292 3.11 15.73 -3.98
CA VAL A 292 3.67 16.28 -5.23
C VAL A 292 2.73 15.97 -6.40
N ARG A 293 1.84 16.91 -6.74
CA ARG A 293 0.76 16.68 -7.73
C ARG A 293 1.12 16.99 -9.18
N ASP A 294 2.03 17.95 -9.40
CA ASP A 294 2.24 18.54 -10.74
C ASP A 294 3.30 17.81 -11.58
N ARG A 295 4.19 17.03 -10.94
CA ARG A 295 5.29 16.32 -11.60
C ARG A 295 5.56 14.97 -10.93
N PHE A 296 6.45 14.18 -11.53
CA PHE A 296 6.98 13.01 -10.83
C PHE A 296 7.91 13.48 -9.72
N PRO A 297 7.79 12.95 -8.48
CA PRO A 297 8.70 13.31 -7.42
C PRO A 297 10.12 12.89 -7.80
N ASP A 298 11.08 13.78 -7.61
CA ASP A 298 12.49 13.45 -7.82
C ASP A 298 13.21 13.28 -6.48
N VAL A 299 14.51 12.96 -6.54
CA VAL A 299 15.31 12.69 -5.34
C VAL A 299 15.39 13.91 -4.42
N SER A 300 15.17 15.13 -4.91
CA SER A 300 15.14 16.35 -4.09
C SER A 300 13.83 16.55 -3.34
N ASP A 301 12.76 15.83 -3.70
CA ASP A 301 11.47 15.88 -3.02
C ASP A 301 11.41 14.93 -1.81
N ILE A 302 12.41 14.07 -1.61
CA ILE A 302 12.48 13.09 -0.51
C ILE A 302 12.57 13.82 0.82
N LYS A 303 11.64 13.54 1.75
CA LYS A 303 11.70 14.03 3.11
C LYS A 303 11.83 12.91 4.12
N THR A 304 11.20 11.76 3.92
CA THR A 304 11.17 10.68 4.92
C THR A 304 11.86 9.41 4.45
N VAL A 305 12.05 8.46 5.36
CA VAL A 305 12.48 7.10 5.00
C VAL A 305 11.48 6.47 4.04
N HIS A 306 10.18 6.61 4.31
CA HIS A 306 9.13 6.07 3.44
C HIS A 306 9.20 6.69 2.04
N ASP A 307 9.44 8.00 1.92
CA ASP A 307 9.66 8.66 0.62
C ASP A 307 10.83 8.04 -0.15
N LEU A 308 11.97 7.83 0.52
CA LEU A 308 13.17 7.23 -0.08
C LEU A 308 12.89 5.84 -0.64
N VAL A 309 12.35 4.94 0.19
CA VAL A 309 12.14 3.55 -0.21
C VAL A 309 11.02 3.43 -1.23
N TYR A 310 10.00 4.28 -1.13
CA TYR A 310 8.93 4.40 -2.12
C TYR A 310 9.48 4.82 -3.49
N LEU A 311 10.29 5.88 -3.55
CA LEU A 311 10.84 6.38 -4.81
C LEU A 311 11.81 5.39 -5.45
N ALA A 312 12.69 4.77 -4.66
CA ALA A 312 13.62 3.74 -5.14
C ALA A 312 12.86 2.54 -5.73
N HIS A 313 11.78 2.10 -5.07
CA HIS A 313 10.88 1.07 -5.56
C HIS A 313 10.24 1.44 -6.91
N GLU A 314 9.64 2.63 -7.02
CA GLU A 314 8.99 3.09 -8.25
C GLU A 314 9.96 3.17 -9.43
N LEU A 315 11.13 3.76 -9.21
CA LEU A 315 12.15 3.92 -10.25
C LEU A 315 12.75 2.57 -10.69
N ALA A 316 12.94 1.62 -9.76
CA ALA A 316 13.38 0.26 -10.10
C ALA A 316 12.35 -0.45 -10.99
N GLY A 317 11.06 -0.35 -10.65
CA GLY A 317 9.97 -0.92 -11.43
C GLY A 317 9.87 -0.31 -12.83
N GLU A 318 9.97 1.02 -12.94
CA GLU A 318 9.97 1.71 -14.24
C GLU A 318 11.16 1.29 -15.11
N HIS A 319 12.35 1.14 -14.53
CA HIS A 319 13.53 0.69 -15.26
C HIS A 319 13.38 -0.75 -15.78
N LEU A 320 12.86 -1.66 -14.94
CA LEU A 320 12.62 -3.05 -15.35
C LEU A 320 11.59 -3.12 -16.50
N ALA A 321 10.53 -2.31 -16.44
CA ALA A 321 9.58 -2.18 -17.54
C ALA A 321 10.23 -1.65 -18.83
N ASN A 322 11.11 -0.64 -18.72
CA ASN A 322 11.86 -0.08 -19.85
C ASN A 322 12.77 -1.11 -20.53
N LEU A 323 13.53 -1.87 -19.75
CA LEU A 323 14.37 -2.95 -20.29
C LEU A 323 13.55 -4.02 -21.03
N ALA A 324 12.40 -4.40 -20.48
CA ALA A 324 11.55 -5.41 -21.11
C ALA A 324 11.05 -4.97 -22.50
N LYS A 325 10.82 -3.67 -22.72
CA LYS A 325 10.37 -3.09 -24.01
C LYS A 325 11.45 -3.10 -25.08
N ASP A 326 12.63 -2.66 -24.69
CA ASP A 326 13.75 -2.43 -25.61
C ASP A 326 14.47 -3.74 -25.98
N SER A 327 14.25 -4.78 -25.18
CA SER A 327 14.85 -6.09 -25.43
C SER A 327 14.40 -6.69 -26.77
N SER A 328 15.38 -6.92 -27.67
CA SER A 328 15.20 -7.60 -28.97
C SER A 328 14.77 -9.08 -28.85
N ILE A 329 14.64 -9.53 -27.61
CA ILE A 329 14.44 -10.90 -27.15
C ILE A 329 12.97 -11.33 -27.26
N LEU A 330 12.04 -10.44 -27.66
CA LEU A 330 10.64 -10.81 -27.93
C LEU A 330 10.54 -11.94 -28.97
N VAL A 331 10.41 -13.18 -28.51
CA VAL A 331 10.23 -14.36 -29.38
C VAL A 331 8.77 -14.41 -29.84
N LYS A 332 8.56 -14.47 -31.16
CA LYS A 332 7.26 -14.77 -31.78
C LYS A 332 6.84 -16.18 -31.37
N ASN A 333 5.62 -16.35 -30.86
CA ASN A 333 5.00 -17.67 -30.73
C ASN A 333 4.77 -18.22 -32.15
N PRO A 334 5.40 -19.34 -32.56
CA PRO A 334 5.30 -19.85 -33.92
C PRO A 334 4.00 -20.65 -34.19
N SER A 335 3.23 -21.00 -33.16
CA SER A 335 2.21 -22.05 -33.27
C SER A 335 0.78 -21.58 -33.54
N HIS A 336 0.51 -20.27 -33.58
CA HIS A 336 -0.79 -19.73 -34.00
C HIS A 336 -0.62 -18.47 -34.83
N ALA A 337 -0.97 -18.56 -36.11
CA ALA A 337 -1.14 -17.40 -36.96
C ALA A 337 -2.09 -16.39 -36.28
N ASP A 338 -1.54 -15.21 -35.98
CA ASP A 338 -2.21 -13.92 -35.74
C ASP A 338 -3.06 -13.70 -34.48
N LYS A 339 -3.09 -14.56 -33.45
CA LYS A 339 -4.03 -14.36 -32.31
C LYS A 339 -3.51 -14.46 -30.87
N THR A 340 -2.25 -14.84 -30.62
CA THR A 340 -1.72 -14.99 -29.25
C THR A 340 -0.84 -13.80 -28.82
N PRO A 341 -0.82 -13.41 -27.53
CA PRO A 341 0.20 -12.52 -26.99
C PRO A 341 1.59 -13.12 -27.20
N PHE A 342 2.57 -12.27 -27.54
CA PHE A 342 3.97 -12.64 -27.58
C PHE A 342 4.40 -12.92 -26.14
N LEU A 343 4.82 -14.14 -25.84
CA LEU A 343 5.08 -14.61 -24.48
C LEU A 343 6.51 -15.15 -24.45
N LEU A 344 7.39 -14.48 -23.71
CA LEU A 344 8.84 -14.70 -23.76
C LEU A 344 9.36 -15.53 -22.59
N SER A 345 9.19 -16.85 -22.59
CA SER A 345 9.75 -17.68 -21.51
C SER A 345 11.29 -17.58 -21.44
N LEU A 346 11.82 -16.93 -20.39
CA LEU A 346 13.24 -16.85 -20.06
C LEU A 346 13.58 -17.75 -18.85
N GLY A 347 13.13 -19.00 -18.89
CA GLY A 347 13.57 -20.07 -17.98
C GLY A 347 14.53 -21.04 -18.68
N ALA A 348 15.25 -21.85 -17.89
CA ALA A 348 16.18 -22.88 -18.38
C ALA A 348 15.45 -23.94 -19.24
N GLY A 349 15.35 -23.68 -20.55
CA GLY A 349 14.67 -24.56 -21.52
C GLY A 349 13.87 -23.80 -22.58
N ALA A 350 14.42 -22.74 -23.15
CA ALA A 350 13.72 -21.88 -24.12
C ALA A 350 13.59 -22.52 -25.52
N ASN A 351 12.78 -23.57 -25.66
CA ASN A 351 12.34 -24.09 -26.96
C ASN A 351 10.91 -24.65 -27.00
N THR A 352 10.12 -24.50 -25.94
CA THR A 352 8.74 -25.01 -25.90
C THR A 352 7.72 -23.89 -26.06
N SER A 353 6.92 -23.99 -27.12
CA SER A 353 5.68 -23.24 -27.28
C SER A 353 4.78 -23.48 -26.07
N ILE A 354 4.29 -22.40 -25.45
CA ILE A 354 3.52 -22.40 -24.18
C ILE A 354 2.20 -23.18 -24.23
N GLN A 355 1.79 -23.72 -25.39
CA GLN A 355 0.68 -24.66 -25.44
C GLN A 355 0.90 -25.95 -24.62
N ALA A 356 2.12 -26.23 -24.15
CA ALA A 356 2.44 -27.50 -23.50
C ALA A 356 2.87 -27.43 -22.04
N ASP A 357 2.85 -26.27 -21.37
CA ASP A 357 3.35 -26.20 -19.99
C ASP A 357 2.32 -25.73 -18.95
N ARG A 358 1.44 -26.66 -18.57
CA ARG A 358 0.64 -26.57 -17.34
C ARG A 358 1.50 -26.66 -16.06
N SER A 359 2.83 -26.78 -16.16
CA SER A 359 3.73 -26.89 -14.99
C SER A 359 4.13 -25.56 -14.35
N LEU A 360 3.70 -24.41 -14.90
CA LEU A 360 3.87 -23.10 -14.28
C LEU A 360 2.51 -22.50 -13.86
N PRO A 361 1.95 -22.96 -12.72
CA PRO A 361 0.68 -22.48 -12.18
C PRO A 361 0.53 -20.95 -12.17
N VAL A 362 1.60 -20.21 -11.83
CA VAL A 362 1.62 -18.72 -11.77
C VAL A 362 1.14 -18.10 -13.08
N LEU A 363 1.54 -18.67 -14.22
CA LEU A 363 1.19 -18.14 -15.54
C LEU A 363 -0.17 -18.60 -16.03
N SER A 364 -0.48 -19.87 -15.78
CA SER A 364 -1.70 -20.49 -16.26
C SER A 364 -2.93 -19.71 -15.79
N ASP A 365 -2.98 -19.35 -14.51
CA ASP A 365 -4.12 -18.65 -13.93
C ASP A 365 -4.28 -17.23 -14.49
N PHE A 366 -3.19 -16.45 -14.52
CA PHE A 366 -3.22 -15.09 -15.06
C PHE A 366 -3.64 -15.05 -16.53
N VAL A 367 -3.00 -15.87 -17.36
CA VAL A 367 -3.28 -15.91 -18.80
C VAL A 367 -4.71 -16.36 -19.06
N THR A 368 -5.22 -17.33 -18.29
CA THR A 368 -6.61 -17.77 -18.37
C THR A 368 -7.56 -16.60 -18.12
N GLY A 369 -7.36 -15.87 -17.02
CA GLY A 369 -8.20 -14.72 -16.69
C GLY A 369 -8.17 -13.62 -17.75
N TYR A 370 -6.99 -13.30 -18.29
CA TYR A 370 -6.86 -12.33 -19.36
C TYR A 370 -7.66 -12.73 -20.61
N TRP A 371 -7.70 -14.02 -20.93
CA TRP A 371 -8.44 -14.54 -22.07
C TRP A 371 -9.94 -14.61 -21.87
N GLU A 372 -10.40 -14.99 -20.67
CA GLU A 372 -11.83 -15.06 -20.34
C GLU A 372 -12.50 -13.74 -20.67
N PHE A 373 -11.89 -12.63 -20.25
CA PHE A 373 -12.39 -11.30 -20.56
C PHE A 373 -12.24 -10.94 -22.06
N GLY A 374 -11.13 -11.34 -22.68
CA GLY A 374 -10.83 -11.03 -24.09
C GLY A 374 -11.68 -11.76 -25.14
N GLN A 375 -12.37 -12.85 -24.78
CA GLN A 375 -13.24 -13.60 -25.71
C GLN A 375 -14.69 -13.09 -25.72
N GLU A 376 -15.18 -12.49 -24.64
CA GLU A 376 -16.56 -12.00 -24.53
C GLU A 376 -16.79 -10.69 -25.31
N ASN A 377 -15.72 -9.94 -25.64
CA ASN A 377 -15.83 -8.63 -26.27
C ASN A 377 -15.00 -8.51 -27.57
N ASP A 378 -15.69 -8.77 -28.69
CA ASP A 378 -15.38 -8.39 -30.08
C ASP A 378 -14.02 -8.83 -30.69
N LEU A 379 -14.09 -9.95 -31.43
CA LEU A 379 -13.02 -10.61 -32.20
C LEU A 379 -12.27 -9.72 -33.23
N ASN A 380 -12.77 -8.52 -33.55
CA ASN A 380 -12.17 -7.61 -34.52
C ASN A 380 -11.16 -6.62 -33.93
N LEU A 381 -11.26 -6.25 -32.65
CA LEU A 381 -10.27 -5.38 -31.98
C LEU A 381 -8.98 -6.13 -31.62
N ALA A 382 -9.10 -7.45 -31.39
CA ALA A 382 -8.00 -8.37 -31.08
C ALA A 382 -6.99 -8.54 -32.23
N LYS A 383 -7.45 -8.45 -33.49
CA LYS A 383 -6.61 -8.66 -34.69
C LYS A 383 -5.67 -7.50 -35.03
N LYS A 384 -5.95 -6.28 -34.54
CA LYS A 384 -5.19 -5.06 -34.92
C LYS A 384 -4.06 -4.67 -33.96
N ALA A 385 -3.97 -5.27 -32.77
CA ALA A 385 -2.95 -4.92 -31.79
C ALA A 385 -1.98 -6.08 -31.58
N GLY A 386 -0.69 -5.83 -31.84
CA GLY A 386 0.38 -6.74 -31.44
C GLY A 386 0.42 -6.85 -29.91
N ARG A 387 -0.33 -7.83 -29.37
CA ARG A 387 -0.43 -8.18 -27.94
C ARG A 387 0.94 -8.62 -27.42
N ARG A 388 1.71 -7.80 -26.69
CA ARG A 388 3.09 -8.17 -26.28
C ARG A 388 3.23 -8.40 -24.77
N ILE A 389 2.69 -9.46 -24.20
CA ILE A 389 2.88 -9.74 -22.76
C ILE A 389 4.25 -10.41 -22.54
N VAL A 390 5.26 -9.65 -22.12
CA VAL A 390 6.59 -10.22 -21.82
C VAL A 390 6.50 -10.93 -20.49
N VAL A 391 6.72 -12.23 -20.47
CA VAL A 391 6.58 -13.06 -19.26
C VAL A 391 7.92 -13.68 -18.94
N LEU A 392 8.50 -13.44 -17.76
CA LEU A 392 9.77 -13.98 -17.31
C LEU A 392 9.54 -15.08 -16.26
N PRO A 393 9.19 -16.31 -16.67
CA PRO A 393 8.96 -17.39 -15.73
C PRO A 393 10.26 -17.96 -15.19
N ASP A 394 10.14 -18.46 -13.98
CA ASP A 394 11.00 -19.46 -13.34
C ASP A 394 10.08 -20.46 -12.61
N LYS A 395 10.61 -21.55 -12.05
CA LYS A 395 9.80 -22.67 -11.51
C LYS A 395 8.67 -22.22 -10.57
N GLU A 396 8.90 -21.19 -9.76
CA GLU A 396 7.96 -20.69 -8.74
C GLU A 396 7.62 -19.19 -8.91
N THR A 397 8.16 -18.50 -9.92
CA THR A 397 7.96 -17.04 -10.09
C THR A 397 7.65 -16.66 -11.52
N ALA A 398 6.92 -15.57 -11.71
CA ALA A 398 6.73 -14.94 -13.01
C ALA A 398 6.63 -13.42 -12.90
N VAL A 399 7.45 -12.72 -13.69
CA VAL A 399 7.21 -11.30 -14.00
C VAL A 399 6.52 -11.19 -15.34
N MET A 400 5.37 -10.53 -15.38
CA MET A 400 4.56 -10.25 -16.56
C MET A 400 4.57 -8.75 -16.81
N VAL A 401 5.26 -8.32 -17.87
CA VAL A 401 5.28 -6.93 -18.34
C VAL A 401 4.32 -6.80 -19.51
N MET A 402 3.35 -5.92 -19.35
CA MET A 402 2.27 -5.67 -20.29
C MET A 402 2.38 -4.26 -20.84
N PRO A 403 2.84 -4.10 -22.09
CA PRO A 403 2.74 -2.87 -22.83
C PRO A 403 1.29 -2.66 -23.23
N LEU A 404 0.51 -2.02 -22.37
CA LEU A 404 -0.84 -1.57 -22.72
C LEU A 404 -0.76 -0.32 -23.58
N ALA A 405 -1.87 0.04 -24.23
CA ALA A 405 -1.90 0.96 -25.36
C ALA A 405 -1.21 2.33 -25.14
N ARG A 406 -0.99 2.76 -23.89
CA ARG A 406 -0.41 4.07 -23.56
C ARG A 406 0.63 4.07 -22.42
N GLY A 407 1.07 2.90 -21.94
CA GLY A 407 1.99 2.76 -20.81
C GLY A 407 2.45 1.31 -20.60
N PHE A 408 3.10 1.02 -19.47
CA PHE A 408 3.52 -0.34 -19.13
C PHE A 408 3.00 -0.71 -17.76
N ASP A 409 2.22 -1.77 -17.76
CA ASP A 409 1.72 -2.39 -16.57
C ASP A 409 2.61 -3.60 -16.25
N ILE A 410 2.90 -3.82 -14.98
CA ILE A 410 3.74 -4.92 -14.50
C ILE A 410 2.88 -5.74 -13.56
N VAL A 411 2.98 -7.06 -13.65
CA VAL A 411 2.54 -7.98 -12.60
C VAL A 411 3.71 -8.90 -12.31
N ASP A 412 4.31 -8.79 -11.13
CA ASP A 412 5.33 -9.73 -10.64
C ASP A 412 4.73 -10.61 -9.57
N ALA A 413 4.88 -11.93 -9.67
CA ALA A 413 4.28 -12.85 -8.74
C ALA A 413 5.19 -14.04 -8.44
N MET A 414 5.12 -14.50 -7.19
CA MET A 414 5.68 -15.75 -6.73
C MET A 414 4.56 -16.64 -6.21
N MET A 415 4.52 -17.88 -6.69
CA MET A 415 3.58 -18.89 -6.24
C MET A 415 4.31 -20.23 -6.08
N SER A 416 4.32 -20.70 -4.84
CA SER A 416 4.97 -21.91 -4.37
C SER A 416 4.07 -22.58 -3.32
N GLY A 417 4.42 -23.82 -2.95
CA GLY A 417 3.74 -24.53 -1.86
C GLY A 417 3.97 -23.91 -0.47
N ASN A 418 4.98 -23.04 -0.31
CA ASN A 418 5.23 -22.32 0.94
C ASN A 418 4.53 -20.96 0.93
N GLN A 419 3.48 -20.83 1.72
CA GLN A 419 2.69 -19.60 1.85
C GLN A 419 3.55 -18.36 2.13
N SER A 420 4.59 -18.48 2.96
CA SER A 420 5.43 -17.34 3.36
C SER A 420 6.21 -16.71 2.19
N ASN A 421 6.41 -17.47 1.11
CA ASN A 421 7.15 -17.01 -0.07
C ASN A 421 6.25 -16.35 -1.11
N ASN A 422 4.95 -16.60 -1.06
CA ASN A 422 4.04 -16.20 -2.11
C ASN A 422 3.73 -14.70 -2.04
N TYR A 423 3.79 -14.03 -3.18
CA TYR A 423 3.43 -12.63 -3.31
C TYR A 423 2.92 -12.31 -4.71
N ILE A 424 2.18 -11.21 -4.80
CA ILE A 424 1.75 -10.60 -6.05
C ILE A 424 1.96 -9.10 -5.93
N TYR A 425 2.83 -8.58 -6.78
CA TYR A 425 3.01 -7.17 -7.05
C TYR A 425 2.38 -6.83 -8.39
N CYS A 426 1.70 -5.70 -8.47
CA CYS A 426 1.25 -5.14 -9.72
C CYS A 426 1.46 -3.62 -9.74
N ARG A 427 1.72 -3.09 -10.93
CA ARG A 427 1.88 -1.66 -11.21
C ARG A 427 1.13 -1.36 -12.49
N PHE A 428 0.28 -0.34 -12.47
CA PHE A 428 -0.49 0.09 -13.63
C PHE A 428 -0.20 1.54 -13.93
N ASP A 429 0.40 1.81 -15.08
CA ASP A 429 0.79 3.15 -15.51
C ASP A 429 -0.43 3.96 -15.94
N SER A 430 -0.54 5.18 -15.45
CA SER A 430 -1.64 6.09 -15.77
C SER A 430 -1.60 6.64 -17.19
N GLY A 431 -0.49 6.47 -17.94
CA GLY A 431 -0.33 6.42 -19.41
C GLY A 431 -0.91 7.53 -20.31
N PHE A 432 -1.67 8.48 -19.76
CA PHE A 432 -2.52 9.37 -20.55
C PHE A 432 -2.10 10.83 -20.36
N TRP A 433 -1.82 11.52 -21.47
CA TRP A 433 -1.61 12.96 -21.50
C TRP A 433 -2.91 13.73 -21.18
N ASN A 434 -4.05 13.18 -21.58
CA ASN A 434 -5.36 13.73 -21.24
C ASN A 434 -5.66 13.45 -19.77
N LEU A 435 -5.79 14.53 -18.98
CA LEU A 435 -5.99 14.45 -17.54
C LEU A 435 -7.26 13.68 -17.15
N ASP A 436 -8.39 13.90 -17.83
CA ASP A 436 -9.65 13.20 -17.51
C ASP A 436 -9.53 11.68 -17.71
N GLN A 437 -8.91 11.24 -18.82
CA GLN A 437 -8.66 9.82 -19.06
C GLN A 437 -7.66 9.25 -18.05
N LYS A 438 -6.63 10.02 -17.71
CA LYS A 438 -5.63 9.67 -16.70
C LYS A 438 -6.26 9.48 -15.32
N PHE A 439 -7.13 10.39 -14.88
CA PHE A 439 -7.84 10.30 -13.60
C PHE A 439 -8.83 9.12 -13.61
N ALA A 440 -9.60 8.95 -14.67
CA ALA A 440 -10.58 7.87 -14.78
C ALA A 440 -9.93 6.48 -14.78
N ARG A 441 -8.83 6.28 -15.51
CA ARG A 441 -8.08 5.00 -15.47
C ARG A 441 -7.53 4.73 -14.08
N ARG A 442 -6.87 5.72 -13.45
CA ARG A 442 -6.30 5.58 -12.10
C ARG A 442 -7.37 5.20 -11.09
N SER A 443 -8.48 5.93 -11.07
CA SER A 443 -9.63 5.65 -10.22
C SER A 443 -10.17 4.24 -10.45
N ALA A 444 -10.22 3.76 -11.70
CA ALA A 444 -10.62 2.38 -11.98
C ALA A 444 -9.64 1.36 -11.40
N VAL A 445 -8.35 1.53 -11.63
CA VAL A 445 -7.35 0.58 -11.14
C VAL A 445 -7.33 0.55 -9.61
N ILE A 446 -7.27 1.71 -8.94
CA ILE A 446 -7.19 1.75 -7.48
C ILE A 446 -8.45 1.12 -6.85
N ASN A 447 -9.63 1.39 -7.39
CA ASN A 447 -10.88 0.81 -6.89
C ASN A 447 -10.91 -0.72 -7.08
N ILE A 448 -10.52 -1.21 -8.26
CA ILE A 448 -10.48 -2.64 -8.56
C ILE A 448 -9.46 -3.36 -7.67
N LEU A 449 -8.24 -2.82 -7.53
CA LEU A 449 -7.20 -3.43 -6.69
C LEU A 449 -7.59 -3.45 -5.22
N THR A 450 -8.21 -2.37 -4.74
CA THR A 450 -8.71 -2.28 -3.37
C THR A 450 -9.84 -3.28 -3.13
N HIS A 451 -10.76 -3.44 -4.07
CA HIS A 451 -11.81 -4.48 -4.02
C HIS A 451 -11.23 -5.90 -4.01
N LEU A 452 -10.12 -6.10 -4.72
CA LEU A 452 -9.35 -7.34 -4.72
C LEU A 452 -8.47 -7.53 -3.47
N ASN A 453 -8.62 -6.68 -2.44
CA ASN A 453 -7.85 -6.66 -1.19
C ASN A 453 -6.34 -6.48 -1.36
N PHE A 454 -5.85 -5.91 -2.47
CA PHE A 454 -4.44 -5.53 -2.56
C PHE A 454 -4.15 -4.32 -1.66
N ALA A 455 -2.96 -4.29 -1.06
CA ALA A 455 -2.41 -3.06 -0.52
C ALA A 455 -2.05 -2.14 -1.69
N ALA A 456 -3.03 -1.34 -2.12
CA ALA A 456 -2.88 -0.46 -3.26
C ALA A 456 -2.38 0.93 -2.87
N ALA A 457 -1.55 1.54 -3.72
CA ALA A 457 -1.06 2.91 -3.56
C ALA A 457 -1.12 3.64 -4.90
N GLU A 458 -1.44 4.95 -4.88
CA GLU A 458 -1.54 5.78 -6.08
C GLU A 458 -0.46 6.86 -6.09
N THR A 459 0.17 7.09 -7.25
CA THR A 459 0.94 8.30 -7.54
C THR A 459 0.47 9.04 -8.78
N SER A 460 1.14 10.16 -9.07
CA SER A 460 0.97 10.92 -10.30
C SER A 460 1.26 10.10 -11.58
N ARG A 461 1.98 8.96 -11.50
CA ARG A 461 2.32 8.13 -12.68
C ARG A 461 1.66 6.76 -12.68
N ALA A 462 1.49 6.09 -11.54
CA ALA A 462 1.00 4.72 -11.53
C ALA A 462 0.12 4.43 -10.32
N VAL A 463 -0.66 3.35 -10.42
CA VAL A 463 -1.29 2.70 -9.28
C VAL A 463 -0.55 1.38 -9.05
N THR A 464 -0.03 1.18 -7.87
CA THR A 464 0.60 -0.09 -7.47
C THR A 464 -0.32 -0.89 -6.56
N GLY A 465 -0.11 -2.19 -6.50
CA GLY A 465 -0.81 -3.11 -5.62
C GLY A 465 0.14 -4.20 -5.13
N TRP A 466 0.10 -4.48 -3.84
CA TRP A 466 0.91 -5.51 -3.20
C TRP A 466 0.03 -6.47 -2.40
N GLU A 467 0.33 -7.76 -2.47
CA GLU A 467 -0.29 -8.80 -1.66
C GLU A 467 0.73 -9.90 -1.39
N ALA A 468 0.75 -10.46 -0.18
CA ALA A 468 1.75 -11.46 0.19
C ALA A 468 1.17 -12.48 1.18
N ARG A 469 1.92 -13.56 1.42
CA ARG A 469 1.56 -14.62 2.37
C ARG A 469 0.24 -15.30 2.03
N LEU A 470 -0.07 -15.46 0.74
CA LEU A 470 -1.22 -16.23 0.27
C LEU A 470 -0.85 -17.70 0.06
N ASN A 471 -1.76 -18.63 0.37
CA ASN A 471 -1.56 -20.02 -0.04
C ASN A 471 -1.65 -20.14 -1.58
N GLU A 472 -1.09 -21.20 -2.15
CA GLU A 472 -1.01 -21.41 -3.61
C GLU A 472 -2.37 -21.24 -4.32
N SER A 473 -3.45 -21.80 -3.75
CA SER A 473 -4.80 -21.69 -4.33
C SER A 473 -5.32 -20.24 -4.35
N ALA A 474 -5.12 -19.51 -3.25
CA ALA A 474 -5.52 -18.10 -3.14
C ALA A 474 -4.70 -17.20 -4.08
N THR A 475 -3.39 -17.45 -4.18
CA THR A 475 -2.51 -16.75 -5.13
C THR A 475 -2.96 -16.96 -6.57
N GLY A 476 -3.25 -18.20 -6.97
CA GLY A 476 -3.75 -18.52 -8.31
C GLY A 476 -5.06 -17.83 -8.64
N LYS A 477 -6.03 -17.83 -7.71
CA LYS A 477 -7.29 -17.10 -7.87
C LYS A 477 -7.07 -15.60 -8.08
N LYS A 478 -6.23 -14.97 -7.26
CA LYS A 478 -5.90 -13.54 -7.42
C LYS A 478 -5.20 -13.25 -8.76
N LEU A 479 -4.31 -14.13 -9.20
CA LEU A 479 -3.64 -13.98 -10.50
C LEU A 479 -4.62 -14.07 -11.66
N ARG A 480 -5.59 -14.99 -11.61
CA ARG A 480 -6.67 -15.05 -12.61
C ARG A 480 -7.52 -13.79 -12.63
N MET A 481 -7.89 -13.27 -11.45
CA MET A 481 -8.60 -12.00 -11.35
C MET A 481 -7.79 -10.86 -11.96
N LEU A 482 -6.50 -10.73 -11.62
CA LEU A 482 -5.62 -9.72 -12.24
C LEU A 482 -5.50 -9.88 -13.75
N GLY A 483 -5.51 -11.12 -14.27
CA GLY A 483 -5.59 -11.37 -15.70
C GLY A 483 -6.81 -10.69 -16.32
N ARG A 484 -8.01 -10.90 -15.75
CA ARG A 484 -9.26 -10.26 -16.18
C ARG A 484 -9.17 -8.74 -16.09
N VAL A 485 -8.60 -8.20 -15.00
CA VAL A 485 -8.35 -6.76 -14.83
C VAL A 485 -7.51 -6.21 -15.97
N CYS A 486 -6.41 -6.87 -16.32
CA CYS A 486 -5.55 -6.42 -17.42
C CYS A 486 -6.26 -6.47 -18.78
N GLY A 487 -7.12 -7.46 -19.00
CA GLY A 487 -7.99 -7.53 -20.19
C GLY A 487 -8.97 -6.36 -20.26
N PHE A 488 -9.61 -6.04 -19.12
CA PHE A 488 -10.50 -4.89 -18.98
C PHE A 488 -9.78 -3.58 -19.24
N LEU A 489 -8.63 -3.35 -18.62
CA LEU A 489 -7.83 -2.13 -18.80
C LEU A 489 -7.40 -1.96 -20.26
N ASP A 490 -6.93 -3.02 -20.93
CA ASP A 490 -6.56 -2.96 -22.37
C ASP A 490 -7.76 -2.58 -23.24
N GLN A 491 -8.93 -3.14 -22.97
CA GLN A 491 -10.16 -2.79 -23.69
C GLN A 491 -10.54 -1.32 -23.46
N ARG A 492 -10.56 -0.86 -22.21
CA ARG A 492 -10.94 0.51 -21.84
C ARG A 492 -9.92 1.53 -22.34
N ASP A 493 -8.63 1.22 -22.31
CA ASP A 493 -7.56 2.09 -22.81
C ASP A 493 -7.71 2.40 -24.31
N ARG A 494 -8.30 1.46 -25.07
CA ARG A 494 -8.60 1.61 -26.50
C ARG A 494 -9.91 2.34 -26.76
N LEU A 495 -10.97 1.98 -26.02
CA LEU A 495 -12.29 2.61 -26.15
C LEU A 495 -12.34 4.03 -25.58
N GLY A 496 -11.39 4.38 -24.72
CA GLY A 496 -11.30 5.65 -24.02
C GLY A 496 -12.02 5.64 -22.67
N TRP A 497 -11.44 6.38 -21.74
CA TRP A 497 -11.97 6.59 -20.39
C TRP A 497 -12.86 7.82 -20.30
N GLN A 498 -13.95 7.76 -19.53
CA GLN A 498 -14.89 8.88 -19.32
C GLN A 498 -15.29 8.96 -17.85
N ARG A 499 -14.91 10.04 -17.16
CA ARG A 499 -15.05 10.23 -15.71
C ARG A 499 -16.47 9.93 -15.18
N GLY A 500 -17.52 10.30 -15.91
CA GLY A 500 -18.92 10.08 -15.51
C GLY A 500 -19.49 8.68 -15.77
N ARG A 501 -18.76 7.79 -16.45
CA ARG A 501 -19.16 6.39 -16.71
C ARG A 501 -18.24 5.37 -16.06
N THR A 502 -17.12 5.80 -15.51
CA THR A 502 -16.10 4.89 -14.95
C THR A 502 -16.65 4.07 -13.79
N SER A 503 -17.39 4.67 -12.84
CA SER A 503 -17.93 3.96 -11.67
C SER A 503 -18.83 2.80 -12.06
N THR A 504 -19.85 3.04 -12.88
CA THR A 504 -20.76 1.99 -13.36
C THR A 504 -20.02 0.89 -14.11
N GLN A 505 -19.02 1.25 -14.93
CA GLN A 505 -18.20 0.27 -15.66
C GLN A 505 -17.32 -0.58 -14.73
N ILE A 506 -16.79 0.02 -13.66
CA ILE A 506 -16.03 -0.70 -12.63
C ILE A 506 -16.97 -1.65 -11.89
N ASP A 507 -18.14 -1.19 -11.46
CA ASP A 507 -19.11 -1.99 -10.72
C ASP A 507 -19.62 -3.17 -11.55
N ASP A 508 -19.93 -2.94 -12.83
CA ASP A 508 -20.32 -4.00 -13.77
C ASP A 508 -19.18 -5.00 -13.98
N PHE A 509 -17.94 -4.51 -14.14
CA PHE A 509 -16.79 -5.38 -14.29
C PHE A 509 -16.56 -6.24 -13.05
N ILE A 510 -16.59 -5.63 -11.86
CA ILE A 510 -16.42 -6.33 -10.59
C ILE A 510 -17.50 -7.39 -10.42
N ARG A 511 -18.76 -7.02 -10.63
CA ARG A 511 -19.92 -7.91 -10.45
C ARG A 511 -19.88 -9.13 -11.38
N ASN A 512 -19.48 -8.94 -12.64
CA ASN A 512 -19.57 -9.99 -13.66
C ASN A 512 -18.29 -10.82 -13.78
N HIS A 513 -17.14 -10.29 -13.36
CA HIS A 513 -15.84 -10.91 -13.66
C HIS A 513 -14.89 -11.04 -12.46
N ILE A 514 -15.20 -10.45 -11.30
CA ILE A 514 -14.34 -10.51 -10.11
C ILE A 514 -15.02 -11.21 -8.93
N ALA A 515 -16.35 -11.04 -8.77
CA ALA A 515 -17.14 -11.65 -7.70
C ALA A 515 -17.11 -13.19 -7.68
#